data_AF-A0A1H0MRT8-F1
#
_entry.id   AF-A0A1H0MRT8-F1
#
_cell.length_a   1.000
_cell.length_b   1.000
_cell.length_c   1.000
_cell.angle_alpha   90.00
_cell.angle_beta   90.00
_cell.angle_gamma   90.00
#
_symmetry.space_group_name_H-M   'P 1'
#
loop_
_entity.id
_entity.type
_entity.pdbx_description
1 polymer ?
#
loop_
_entity_poly.entity_id
_entity_poly.type
_entity_poly.pdbx_seq_one_letter_code
_entity_poly.pdbx_strand_id
1 'polypeptide(L)'
;MGGLIDRITGDESPLWPVDAWPPVRFDRPLSVGATGGHADIRYTCTAYQPGELVEFTFIPGPLRGTHTLDVLDGPTPDSCVLRHVISARPNGIGHLLWPLAVRWLHDALLEDLLDRAADSVGHPPARRAKWSPWVRILHGAARKRARTTV
;
A
#
# COMPACT_ATOMS: atom_id res chain seq x y z
N MET A 1 -7.21 15.09 -0.20
CA MET A 1 -6.60 13.81 0.23
C MET A 1 -7.64 12.74 0.54
N GLY A 2 -8.67 13.02 1.35
CA GLY A 2 -9.67 12.02 1.73
C GLY A 2 -10.27 11.20 0.57
N GLY A 3 -10.73 11.85 -0.49
CA GLY A 3 -11.25 11.11 -1.65
C GLY A 3 -10.25 10.19 -2.35
N LEU A 4 -8.93 10.36 -2.14
CA LEU A 4 -7.92 9.44 -2.68
C LEU A 4 -7.84 8.15 -1.87
N ILE A 5 -7.94 8.23 -0.53
CA ILE A 5 -7.89 7.02 0.32
C ILE A 5 -9.12 6.13 0.09
N ASP A 6 -10.28 6.74 -0.15
CA ASP A 6 -11.54 6.03 -0.45
C ASP A 6 -11.45 5.24 -1.77
N ARG A 7 -10.51 5.63 -2.65
CA ARG A 7 -10.27 5.03 -3.96
C ARG A 7 -8.91 4.34 -4.04
N ILE A 8 -8.38 3.84 -2.93
CA ILE A 8 -7.10 3.10 -2.92
C ILE A 8 -7.17 1.75 -3.66
N THR A 9 -8.36 1.22 -3.88
CA THR A 9 -8.57 -0.09 -4.50
C THR A 9 -8.93 0.05 -5.99
N GLY A 10 -8.72 -1.03 -6.75
CA GLY A 10 -9.06 -1.11 -8.17
C GLY A 10 -7.93 -0.75 -9.13
N ASP A 11 -8.19 -0.96 -10.42
CA ASP A 11 -7.22 -0.83 -11.50
C ASP A 11 -6.97 0.61 -11.95
N GLU A 12 -7.89 1.51 -11.59
CA GLU A 12 -7.82 2.94 -11.89
C GLU A 12 -7.60 3.76 -10.62
N SER A 13 -7.01 3.15 -9.58
CA SER A 13 -6.78 3.87 -8.32
C SER A 13 -5.94 5.12 -8.57
N PRO A 14 -6.42 6.31 -8.15
CA PRO A 14 -5.62 7.52 -8.23
C PRO A 14 -4.53 7.55 -7.15
N LEU A 15 -4.64 6.74 -6.09
CA LEU A 15 -3.66 6.68 -5.00
C LEU A 15 -2.65 5.56 -5.19
N TRP A 16 -3.12 4.34 -5.50
CA TRP A 16 -2.24 3.18 -5.63
C TRP A 16 -1.46 3.23 -6.95
N PRO A 17 -0.15 2.97 -6.95
CA PRO A 17 0.70 3.01 -8.15
C PRO A 17 0.54 1.77 -9.05
N VAL A 18 -0.66 1.61 -9.61
CA VAL A 18 -1.12 0.46 -10.42
C VAL A 18 -0.24 0.16 -11.65
N ASP A 19 0.47 1.16 -12.18
CA ASP A 19 1.34 1.02 -13.35
C ASP A 19 2.58 0.15 -13.05
N ALA A 20 3.07 0.22 -11.80
CA ALA A 20 4.28 -0.43 -11.35
C ALA A 20 4.01 -1.62 -10.42
N TRP A 21 2.92 -1.59 -9.66
CA TRP A 21 2.61 -2.54 -8.59
C TRP A 21 1.29 -3.28 -8.82
N PRO A 22 1.16 -4.55 -8.38
CA PRO A 22 -0.11 -5.26 -8.45
C PRO A 22 -1.21 -4.45 -7.74
N PRO A 23 -2.37 -4.26 -8.37
CA PRO A 23 -3.45 -3.44 -7.82
C PRO A 23 -4.01 -4.08 -6.55
N VAL A 24 -4.49 -3.24 -5.63
CA VAL A 24 -5.27 -3.70 -4.47
C VAL A 24 -6.68 -4.02 -4.94
N ARG A 25 -7.12 -5.26 -4.75
CA ARG A 25 -8.48 -5.69 -5.07
C ARG A 25 -9.14 -6.32 -3.86
N PHE A 26 -10.43 -6.06 -3.72
CA PHE A 26 -11.30 -6.60 -2.66
C PHE A 26 -12.46 -7.37 -3.27
N ASP A 27 -13.05 -8.25 -2.47
CA ASP A 27 -14.24 -9.05 -2.77
C ASP A 27 -15.51 -8.19 -2.97
N ARG A 28 -15.51 -6.97 -2.43
CA ARG A 28 -16.61 -6.00 -2.48
C ARG A 28 -16.06 -4.57 -2.40
N PRO A 29 -16.90 -3.53 -2.56
CA PRO A 29 -16.48 -2.14 -2.36
C PRO A 29 -15.83 -1.92 -0.98
N LEU A 30 -14.88 -0.98 -0.91
CA LEU A 30 -14.14 -0.69 0.31
C LEU A 30 -15.11 -0.37 1.46
N SER A 31 -15.11 -1.24 2.46
CA SER A 31 -16.01 -1.21 3.61
C SER A 31 -15.50 -2.17 4.68
N VAL A 32 -15.89 -1.96 5.95
CA VAL A 32 -15.53 -2.87 7.04
C VAL A 32 -16.00 -4.29 6.70
N GLY A 33 -15.09 -5.26 6.88
CA GLY A 33 -15.29 -6.66 6.57
C GLY A 33 -14.93 -7.05 5.14
N ALA A 34 -14.69 -6.10 4.22
CA ALA A 34 -14.20 -6.41 2.87
C ALA A 34 -12.87 -7.17 2.96
N THR A 35 -12.73 -8.23 2.17
CA THR A 35 -11.51 -9.07 2.16
C THR A 35 -10.83 -8.98 0.81
N GLY A 36 -9.50 -8.93 0.80
CA GLY A 36 -8.77 -8.63 -0.42
C GLY A 36 -7.27 -8.62 -0.23
N GLY A 37 -6.59 -7.91 -1.11
CA GLY A 37 -5.16 -7.69 -1.01
C GLY A 37 -4.51 -7.28 -2.32
N HIS A 38 -3.18 -7.41 -2.36
CA HIS A 38 -2.36 -7.18 -3.54
C HIS A 38 -1.22 -8.21 -3.59
N ALA A 39 -0.83 -8.63 -4.79
CA ALA A 39 0.14 -9.72 -4.98
C ALA A 39 -0.24 -10.96 -4.14
N ASP A 40 0.65 -11.44 -3.28
CA ASP A 40 0.42 -12.56 -2.35
C ASP A 40 -0.05 -12.10 -0.96
N ILE A 41 -0.13 -10.80 -0.71
CA ILE A 41 -0.53 -10.24 0.58
C ILE A 41 -2.05 -10.19 0.63
N ARG A 42 -2.63 -10.65 1.74
CA ARG A 42 -4.07 -10.71 1.97
C ARG A 42 -4.43 -10.07 3.30
N TYR A 43 -5.52 -9.32 3.31
CA TYR A 43 -6.01 -8.60 4.48
C TYR A 43 -7.52 -8.37 4.43
N THR A 44 -8.09 -8.09 5.61
CA THR A 44 -9.49 -7.69 5.79
C THR A 44 -9.52 -6.22 6.21
N CYS A 45 -10.41 -5.42 5.63
CA CYS A 45 -10.69 -4.06 6.11
C CYS A 45 -11.35 -4.13 7.49
N THR A 46 -10.66 -3.67 8.53
CA THR A 46 -11.13 -3.73 9.92
C THR A 46 -11.65 -2.40 10.45
N ALA A 47 -11.20 -1.29 9.89
CA ALA A 47 -11.77 0.02 10.13
C ALA A 47 -11.82 0.82 8.82
N TYR A 48 -12.88 1.62 8.65
CA TYR A 48 -13.04 2.52 7.52
C TYR A 48 -13.88 3.72 7.94
N GLN A 49 -13.34 4.91 7.73
CA GLN A 49 -13.98 6.21 7.90
C GLN A 49 -13.76 6.98 6.59
N PRO A 50 -14.82 7.22 5.79
CA PRO A 50 -14.69 7.86 4.49
C PRO A 50 -13.94 9.19 4.58
N GLY A 51 -12.92 9.34 3.75
CA GLY A 51 -12.08 10.53 3.67
C GLY A 51 -11.01 10.66 4.78
N GLU A 52 -11.05 9.82 5.80
CA GLU A 52 -10.21 9.98 7.01
C GLU A 52 -9.29 8.79 7.27
N LEU A 53 -9.81 7.56 7.24
CA LEU A 53 -9.05 6.39 7.69
C LEU A 53 -9.48 5.10 6.99
N VAL A 54 -8.49 4.28 6.65
CA VAL A 54 -8.70 2.88 6.33
C VAL A 54 -7.66 2.02 7.04
N GLU A 55 -8.12 0.95 7.70
CA GLU A 55 -7.27 -0.04 8.35
C GLU A 55 -7.51 -1.43 7.76
N PHE A 56 -6.40 -2.11 7.49
CA PHE A 56 -6.38 -3.48 7.04
C PHE A 56 -5.67 -4.37 8.06
N THR A 57 -6.33 -5.42 8.51
CA THR A 57 -5.70 -6.48 9.32
C THR A 57 -5.21 -7.59 8.40
N PHE A 58 -3.94 -7.97 8.51
CA PHE A 58 -3.37 -9.08 7.76
C PHE A 58 -4.08 -10.40 8.12
N ILE A 59 -4.55 -11.12 7.09
CA ILE A 59 -5.07 -12.49 7.22
C ILE A 59 -3.86 -13.44 7.44
N PRO A 60 -3.99 -14.62 8.09
CA PRO A 60 -2.85 -15.49 8.37
C PRO A 60 -1.88 -15.66 7.19
N GLY A 61 -0.62 -15.30 7.44
CA GLY A 61 0.42 -15.21 6.43
C GLY A 61 1.78 -14.85 7.07
N PRO A 62 2.72 -14.29 6.29
CA PRO A 62 4.06 -13.96 6.78
C PRO A 62 4.09 -12.78 7.77
N LEU A 63 2.99 -12.03 7.91
CA LEU A 63 2.86 -10.91 8.83
C LEU A 63 1.59 -11.07 9.66
N ARG A 64 1.64 -10.68 10.94
CA ARG A 64 0.49 -10.61 11.84
C ARG A 64 0.40 -9.21 12.44
N GLY A 65 -0.66 -8.49 12.13
CA GLY A 65 -0.89 -7.12 12.60
C GLY A 65 -1.76 -6.31 11.66
N THR A 66 -1.61 -5.00 11.69
CA THR A 66 -2.41 -4.05 10.89
C THR A 66 -1.55 -3.19 9.98
N HIS A 67 -2.21 -2.66 8.96
CA HIS A 67 -1.71 -1.69 8.00
C HIS A 67 -2.76 -0.59 7.85
N THR A 68 -2.42 0.64 8.22
CA THR A 68 -3.35 1.77 8.29
C THR A 68 -2.88 2.88 7.36
N LEU A 69 -3.85 3.50 6.70
CA LEU A 69 -3.68 4.77 6.02
C LEU A 69 -4.67 5.76 6.60
N ASP A 70 -4.19 6.93 6.99
CA ASP A 70 -5.01 7.97 7.59
C ASP A 70 -4.61 9.37 7.11
N VAL A 71 -5.60 10.25 7.01
CA VAL A 71 -5.43 11.64 6.62
C VAL A 71 -5.58 12.49 7.86
N LEU A 72 -4.52 13.23 8.19
CA LEU A 72 -4.50 14.15 9.32
C LEU A 72 -4.43 15.60 8.83
N ASP A 73 -4.84 16.53 9.68
CA ASP A 73 -4.61 17.95 9.46
C ASP A 73 -3.12 18.25 9.40
N GLY A 74 -2.75 19.09 8.43
CA GLY A 74 -1.39 19.54 8.25
C GLY A 74 -1.07 20.77 9.12
N PRO A 75 0.19 21.27 9.04
CA PRO A 75 0.62 22.41 9.84
C PRO A 75 -0.04 23.74 9.43
N THR A 76 -0.72 23.79 8.28
CA THR A 76 -1.43 24.97 7.76
C THR A 76 -2.88 24.60 7.39
N PRO A 77 -3.82 25.57 7.36
CA PRO A 77 -5.24 25.29 7.10
C PRO A 77 -5.53 24.54 5.78
N ASP A 78 -4.71 24.75 4.75
CA ASP A 78 -4.89 24.13 3.42
C ASP A 78 -3.95 22.93 3.19
N SER A 79 -3.43 22.33 4.27
CA SER A 79 -2.49 21.21 4.21
C SER A 79 -3.00 20.00 4.98
N CYS A 80 -2.53 18.83 4.59
CA CYS A 80 -2.81 17.57 5.26
C CYS A 80 -1.56 16.69 5.31
N VAL A 81 -1.57 15.69 6.18
CA VAL A 81 -0.57 14.62 6.24
C VAL A 81 -1.26 13.31 5.85
N LEU A 82 -0.82 12.69 4.76
CA LEU A 82 -1.15 11.29 4.48
C LEU A 82 -0.18 10.41 5.28
N ARG A 83 -0.67 9.76 6.32
CA ARG A 83 0.13 8.88 7.16
C ARG A 83 -0.13 7.44 6.80
N HIS A 84 0.96 6.67 6.73
CA HIS A 84 0.94 5.23 6.61
C HIS A 84 1.57 4.62 7.86
N VAL A 85 0.95 3.56 8.40
CA VAL A 85 1.47 2.82 9.54
C VAL A 85 1.32 1.33 9.29
N ILE A 86 2.40 0.56 9.47
CA ILE A 86 2.33 -0.88 9.72
C ILE A 86 2.66 -1.15 11.18
N SER A 87 1.71 -1.78 11.89
CA SER A 87 1.91 -2.32 13.22
C SER A 87 1.78 -3.83 13.15
N ALA A 88 2.87 -4.51 12.80
CA ALA A 88 2.87 -5.94 12.58
C ALA A 88 4.14 -6.63 13.07
N ARG A 89 4.02 -7.92 13.37
CA ARG A 89 5.14 -8.81 13.65
C ARG A 89 5.28 -9.85 12.52
N PRO A 90 6.50 -10.16 12.08
CA PRO A 90 6.74 -11.30 11.21
C PRO A 90 6.28 -12.60 11.87
N ASN A 91 5.80 -13.54 11.05
CA ASN A 91 5.36 -14.86 11.48
C ASN A 91 5.86 -15.93 10.50
N GLY A 92 6.33 -17.07 11.00
CA GLY A 92 6.85 -18.17 10.18
C GLY A 92 7.95 -17.72 9.22
N ILE A 93 7.79 -18.01 7.92
CA ILE A 93 8.73 -17.59 6.86
C ILE A 93 8.89 -16.06 6.76
N GLY A 94 7.95 -15.30 7.32
CA GLY A 94 8.03 -13.85 7.41
C GLY A 94 9.26 -13.33 8.13
N HIS A 95 9.80 -14.05 9.13
CA HIS A 95 11.04 -13.67 9.80
C HIS A 95 12.23 -13.57 8.83
N LEU A 96 12.21 -14.37 7.76
CA LEU A 96 13.22 -14.36 6.71
C LEU A 96 12.84 -13.39 5.56
N LEU A 97 11.60 -13.46 5.07
CA LEU A 97 11.15 -12.64 3.93
C LEU A 97 11.13 -11.15 4.25
N TRP A 98 10.83 -10.76 5.49
CA TRP A 98 10.74 -9.37 5.89
C TRP A 98 12.04 -8.58 5.67
N PRO A 99 13.18 -8.94 6.31
CA PRO A 99 14.42 -8.19 6.15
C PRO A 99 15.04 -8.32 4.75
N LEU A 100 14.76 -9.42 4.03
CA LEU A 100 15.37 -9.68 2.73
C LEU A 100 14.59 -9.08 1.56
N ALA A 101 13.26 -9.06 1.61
CA ALA A 101 12.45 -8.70 0.44
C ALA A 101 11.26 -7.79 0.76
N VAL A 102 10.40 -8.18 1.70
CA VAL A 102 9.10 -7.51 1.89
C VAL A 102 9.30 -6.06 2.32
N ARG A 103 10.21 -5.78 3.27
CA ARG A 103 10.51 -4.40 3.70
C ARG A 103 10.89 -3.51 2.52
N TRP A 104 11.85 -3.95 1.71
CA TRP A 104 12.40 -3.16 0.61
C TRP A 104 11.39 -2.91 -0.52
N LEU A 105 10.60 -3.94 -0.86
CA LEU A 105 9.53 -3.79 -1.85
C LEU A 105 8.42 -2.88 -1.33
N HIS A 106 8.07 -3.02 -0.06
CA HIS A 106 7.04 -2.22 0.57
C HIS A 106 7.44 -0.74 0.67
N ASP A 107 8.68 -0.44 1.07
CA ASP A 107 9.20 0.94 1.12
C ASP A 107 9.13 1.59 -0.27
N ALA A 108 9.59 0.89 -1.32
CA ALA A 108 9.51 1.40 -2.69
C ALA A 108 8.08 1.61 -3.19
N LEU A 109 7.15 0.72 -2.83
CA LEU A 109 5.73 0.86 -3.13
C LEU A 109 5.15 2.11 -2.46
N LEU A 110 5.49 2.35 -1.20
CA LEU A 110 5.04 3.55 -0.49
C LEU A 110 5.61 4.83 -1.08
N GLU A 111 6.88 4.84 -1.45
CA GLU A 111 7.49 5.99 -2.12
C GLU A 111 6.73 6.33 -3.42
N ASP A 112 6.42 5.34 -4.26
CA ASP A 112 5.65 5.54 -5.49
C ASP A 112 4.19 5.96 -5.20
N LEU A 113 3.57 5.41 -4.14
CA LEU A 113 2.23 5.79 -3.69
C LEU A 113 2.18 7.24 -3.23
N LEU A 114 3.18 7.70 -2.47
CA LEU A 114 3.28 9.07 -1.99
C LEU A 114 3.55 10.06 -3.13
N ASP A 115 4.42 9.70 -4.08
CA ASP A 115 4.64 10.47 -5.31
C ASP A 115 3.33 10.65 -6.10
N ARG A 116 2.56 9.57 -6.26
CA ARG A 116 1.27 9.60 -6.97
C ARG A 116 0.19 10.36 -6.21
N ALA A 117 0.17 10.27 -4.89
CA ALA A 117 -0.73 11.06 -4.04
C ALA A 117 -0.47 12.56 -4.22
N ALA A 118 0.82 12.94 -4.20
CA ALA A 118 1.28 14.31 -4.39
C ALA A 118 0.93 14.86 -5.79
N ASP A 119 1.13 14.05 -6.84
CA ASP A 119 0.68 14.38 -8.21
C ASP A 119 -0.85 14.59 -8.27
N SER A 120 -1.62 13.70 -7.63
CA SER A 120 -3.09 13.72 -7.66
C SER A 120 -3.71 14.94 -6.98
N VAL A 121 -2.97 15.61 -6.09
CA VAL A 121 -3.39 16.86 -5.44
C VAL A 121 -2.74 18.10 -6.05
N GLY A 122 -2.01 17.97 -7.17
CA GLY A 122 -1.39 19.10 -7.87
C GLY A 122 -0.11 19.63 -7.22
N HIS A 123 0.49 18.88 -6.30
CA HIS A 123 1.74 19.24 -5.62
C HIS A 123 2.81 18.16 -5.87
N PRO A 124 3.30 18.01 -7.12
CA PRO A 124 4.26 16.97 -7.46
C PRO A 124 5.53 17.07 -6.60
N PRO A 125 6.14 15.93 -6.22
CA PRO A 125 7.33 15.93 -5.39
C PRO A 125 8.51 16.59 -6.12
N ALA A 126 9.31 17.37 -5.40
CA ALA A 126 10.51 18.02 -5.97
C ALA A 126 11.50 17.00 -6.56
N ARG A 127 11.53 15.79 -6.01
CA ARG A 127 12.30 14.67 -6.51
C ARG A 127 11.49 13.39 -6.37
N ARG A 128 11.27 12.71 -7.49
CA ARG A 128 10.61 11.41 -7.53
C ARG A 128 11.44 10.30 -6.90
N ALA A 129 10.75 9.32 -6.35
CA ALA A 129 11.27 8.06 -5.88
C ALA A 129 12.09 7.37 -6.97
N LYS A 130 13.17 6.69 -6.57
CA LYS A 130 14.00 5.89 -7.47
C LYS A 130 14.33 4.57 -6.81
N TRP A 131 13.92 3.49 -7.46
CA TRP A 131 14.21 2.16 -6.94
C TRP A 131 15.70 1.84 -6.99
N SER A 132 16.20 1.33 -5.87
CA SER A 132 17.55 0.78 -5.77
C SER A 132 17.70 -0.44 -6.70
N PRO A 133 18.94 -0.82 -7.08
CA PRO A 133 19.17 -2.04 -7.85
C PRO A 133 18.57 -3.29 -7.18
N TRP A 134 18.59 -3.33 -5.85
CA TRP A 134 18.00 -4.43 -5.07
C TRP A 134 16.49 -4.51 -5.25
N VAL A 135 15.77 -3.39 -5.11
CA VAL A 135 14.33 -3.32 -5.34
C VAL A 135 13.98 -3.75 -6.76
N ARG A 136 14.75 -3.32 -7.76
CA ARG A 136 14.52 -3.70 -9.17
C ARG A 136 14.65 -5.21 -9.38
N ILE A 137 15.65 -5.86 -8.76
CA ILE A 137 15.84 -7.32 -8.83
C ILE A 137 14.66 -8.03 -8.18
N LEU A 138 14.30 -7.66 -6.94
CA LEU A 138 13.20 -8.25 -6.20
C LEU A 138 11.86 -8.09 -6.93
N HIS A 139 11.58 -6.89 -7.43
CA HIS A 139 10.35 -6.57 -8.14
C HIS A 139 10.23 -7.37 -9.44
N GLY A 140 11.34 -7.46 -10.20
CA GLY A 140 11.41 -8.30 -11.40
C GLY A 140 11.15 -9.79 -11.11
N ALA A 141 11.70 -10.32 -10.01
CA ALA A 141 11.44 -11.70 -9.59
C ALA A 141 9.98 -11.91 -9.18
N ALA A 142 9.39 -10.99 -8.41
CA ALA A 142 8.00 -11.04 -7.98
C ALA A 142 7.03 -11.01 -9.18
N ARG A 143 7.28 -10.16 -10.17
CA ARG A 143 6.46 -10.08 -11.41
C ARG A 143 6.51 -11.38 -12.21
N LYS A 144 7.67 -12.04 -12.31
CA LYS A 144 7.79 -13.34 -13.00
C LYS A 144 6.94 -14.42 -12.32
N ARG A 145 7.01 -14.51 -10.99
CA ARG A 145 6.22 -15.46 -10.20
C ARG A 145 4.71 -15.25 -10.35
N ALA A 146 4.26 -14.00 -10.35
CA ALA A 146 2.84 -13.67 -10.58
C ALA A 146 2.35 -14.13 -11.96
N ARG A 147 3.19 -14.08 -13.00
CA ARG A 147 2.83 -14.54 -14.36
C ARG A 147 2.79 -16.06 -14.53
N THR A 148 3.44 -16.82 -13.66
CA THR A 148 3.46 -18.29 -13.71
C THR A 148 2.30 -18.91 -12.92
N THR A 149 1.65 -18.14 -12.05
CA THR A 149 0.54 -18.59 -11.21
C THR A 149 -0.85 -18.27 -11.81
N VAL A 150 -0.89 -17.67 -13.01
CA VAL A 150 -2.09 -17.38 -13.81
C VAL A 150 -2.12 -18.34 -14.98
#